data_AF-A0A1H7Y774-F1
#
_entry.id   AF-A0A1H7Y774-F1
#
_cell.length_a   1.000
_cell.length_b   1.000
_cell.length_c   1.000
_cell.angle_alpha   90.00
_cell.angle_beta   90.00
_cell.angle_gamma   90.00
#
_symmetry.space_group_name_H-M   'P 1'
#
loop_
_entity.id
_entity.type
_entity.pdbx_description
1 polymer ?
#
loop_
_entity_poly.entity_id
_entity_poly.type
_entity_poly.pdbx_seq_one_letter_code
_entity_poly.pdbx_strand_id
1 'polypeptide(L)'
;MNIRLAALLAVVSSSAIAAPNELAVYAGQPLDGGRISISDADSVKTMEGDSVAIPKAPDGVVEVSKSAKALTLNFDKAWYASLRVQGGKPVDLRPYLAKGVLALDLKVDELAGGGLSFRVGCGDKCERSVPYVIPARAAQGKGWQHLVMSASCFYRDGDDFSKVTQPFELNGTGKGKVAIANVKYLMNGKPNVSCPDYKTVSVTPDKLNESWSISWWTARHEQKLAEGKQLGKSAQVVFIGDSITEGWEKSGAPVWQRYYKPLNGFAIGFGGDRTENVLWRLQHGEVDGLAPKVAVLMFGTNNTGHRQEDPKTTAAGIKRNIEELQKRLPDTKILLLAIFPRGEKPDDNLRQINEKINAIIAGFADNQKVFFANLNQAFLQPDGTLSRDIMPDLLHPNEKGYEIWAKAMAPELAKLLPASTQYAWDNVPIGGSGFVSGLITSKTEKDLIYARTDVGGAYRWDVKKNAGFR
;
A
#
# COMPACT_ATOMS: atom_id res chain seq x y z
N MET A 1 82.52 6.42 -5.65
CA MET A 1 81.73 7.52 -6.22
C MET A 1 80.27 7.08 -6.19
N ASN A 2 79.51 7.49 -5.17
CA ASN A 2 78.16 7.02 -4.89
C ASN A 2 77.15 7.82 -5.73
N ILE A 3 76.41 7.16 -6.61
CA ILE A 3 75.25 7.74 -7.29
C ILE A 3 74.01 7.07 -6.71
N ARG A 4 73.28 7.79 -5.85
CA ARG A 4 71.94 7.40 -5.39
C ARG A 4 70.92 7.85 -6.42
N LEU A 5 70.20 6.90 -7.00
CA LEU A 5 69.01 7.16 -7.81
C LEU A 5 67.82 7.40 -6.87
N ALA A 6 67.31 8.63 -6.82
CA ALA A 6 66.05 8.96 -6.14
C ALA A 6 64.93 8.95 -7.18
N ALA A 7 64.04 7.96 -7.11
CA ALA A 7 62.81 7.95 -7.88
C ALA A 7 61.77 8.84 -7.18
N LEU A 8 61.40 9.96 -7.82
CA LEU A 8 60.26 10.77 -7.40
C LEU A 8 58.97 10.01 -7.71
N LEU A 9 58.22 9.62 -6.67
CA LEU A 9 56.78 9.37 -6.81
C LEU A 9 56.06 10.71 -6.94
N ALA A 10 55.50 10.99 -8.11
CA ALA A 10 54.56 12.07 -8.29
C ALA A 10 53.23 11.69 -7.61
N VAL A 11 52.97 12.27 -6.43
CA VAL A 11 51.65 12.23 -5.81
C VAL A 11 50.76 13.20 -6.58
N VAL A 12 49.92 12.68 -7.47
CA VAL A 12 48.82 13.47 -8.05
C VAL A 12 47.78 13.65 -6.96
N SER A 13 47.87 14.76 -6.23
CA SER A 13 46.80 15.19 -5.33
C SER A 13 45.58 15.58 -6.17
N SER A 14 44.61 14.69 -6.25
CA SER A 14 43.27 15.05 -6.72
C SER A 14 42.68 16.03 -5.72
N SER A 15 42.72 17.32 -6.04
CA SER A 15 42.02 18.36 -5.31
C SER A 15 40.52 18.07 -5.40
N ALA A 16 39.96 17.35 -4.42
CA ALA A 16 38.52 17.24 -4.28
C ALA A 16 38.00 18.66 -4.02
N ILE A 17 37.36 19.25 -5.03
CA ILE A 17 36.67 20.54 -4.90
C ILE A 17 35.65 20.35 -3.77
N ALA A 18 35.80 21.10 -2.68
CA ALA A 18 34.88 21.06 -1.57
C ALA A 18 33.47 21.44 -2.06
N ALA A 19 32.45 20.71 -1.60
CA ALA A 19 31.07 21.01 -1.96
C ALA A 19 30.69 22.43 -1.50
N PRO A 20 29.88 23.17 -2.28
CA PRO A 20 29.53 24.54 -1.94
C PRO A 20 28.59 24.59 -0.73
N ASN A 21 28.70 25.63 0.10
CA ASN A 21 27.78 25.82 1.24
C ASN A 21 26.31 25.89 0.83
N GLU A 22 26.05 26.43 -0.36
CA GLU A 22 24.74 26.48 -1.03
C GLU A 22 24.85 25.85 -2.41
N LEU A 23 23.94 24.92 -2.71
CA LEU A 23 23.74 24.38 -4.05
C LEU A 23 22.37 24.81 -4.57
N ALA A 24 22.37 25.74 -5.52
CA ALA A 24 21.15 26.16 -6.20
C ALA A 24 20.72 25.08 -7.22
N VAL A 25 19.58 24.44 -6.95
CA VAL A 25 18.97 23.47 -7.87
C VAL A 25 18.12 24.21 -8.90
N TYR A 26 17.36 25.21 -8.46
CA TYR A 26 16.61 26.10 -9.35
C TYR A 26 16.48 27.50 -8.74
N ALA A 27 17.03 28.51 -9.42
CA ALA A 27 16.97 29.92 -9.02
C ALA A 27 16.69 30.81 -10.25
N GLY A 28 15.56 30.57 -10.91
CA GLY A 28 15.21 31.18 -12.20
C GLY A 28 15.89 30.52 -13.41
N GLN A 29 16.91 29.71 -13.17
CA GLN A 29 17.48 28.74 -14.11
C GLN A 29 17.77 27.43 -13.33
N PRO A 30 17.71 26.26 -13.99
CA PRO A 30 18.15 25.01 -13.38
C PRO A 30 19.66 25.04 -13.09
N LEU A 31 20.13 24.09 -12.26
CA LEU A 31 21.57 23.86 -12.06
C LEU A 31 22.33 23.73 -13.39
N ASP A 32 23.64 23.94 -13.38
CA ASP A 32 24.47 23.88 -14.59
C ASP A 32 24.34 22.55 -15.34
N GLY A 33 24.07 22.62 -16.65
CA GLY A 33 23.74 21.48 -17.51
C GLY A 33 22.39 20.80 -17.21
N GLY A 34 21.64 21.27 -16.21
CA GLY A 34 20.32 20.81 -15.86
C GLY A 34 19.23 21.32 -16.80
N ARG A 35 18.09 20.63 -16.78
CA ARG A 35 16.90 20.94 -17.56
C ARG A 35 15.65 20.75 -16.71
N ILE A 36 14.57 21.43 -17.11
CA ILE A 36 13.24 21.23 -16.55
C ILE A 36 12.51 20.23 -17.43
N SER A 37 11.87 19.25 -16.81
CA SER A 37 10.99 18.32 -17.53
C SER A 37 9.69 18.14 -16.77
N ILE A 38 8.63 17.87 -17.52
CA ILE A 38 7.35 17.46 -17.00
C ILE A 38 7.05 16.03 -17.35
N SER A 39 6.32 15.34 -16.49
CA SER A 39 5.89 13.97 -16.78
C SER A 39 4.51 13.69 -16.25
N ASP A 40 3.79 12.85 -16.96
CA ASP A 40 2.64 12.13 -16.44
C ASP A 40 2.95 10.63 -16.29
N ALA A 41 1.92 9.78 -16.19
CA ALA A 41 2.11 8.34 -16.00
C ALA A 41 2.77 7.66 -17.22
N ASP A 42 2.60 8.22 -18.42
CA ASP A 42 2.91 7.56 -19.69
C ASP A 42 3.91 8.34 -20.54
N SER A 43 4.17 9.60 -20.21
CA SER A 43 4.93 10.54 -21.03
C SER A 43 5.84 11.43 -20.20
N VAL A 44 7.00 11.74 -20.77
CA VAL A 44 7.95 12.74 -20.26
C VAL A 44 8.24 13.75 -21.37
N LYS A 45 8.22 15.04 -21.07
CA LYS A 45 8.63 16.11 -21.99
C LYS A 45 9.63 17.03 -21.32
N THR A 46 10.65 17.45 -22.06
CA THR A 46 11.56 18.51 -21.62
C THR A 46 10.96 19.86 -21.98
N MET A 47 11.12 20.84 -21.09
CA MET A 47 10.66 22.20 -21.32
C MET A 47 11.63 22.93 -22.25
N GLU A 48 11.10 23.46 -23.35
CA GLU A 48 11.82 24.33 -24.29
C GLU A 48 11.13 25.70 -24.27
N GLY A 49 11.85 26.77 -23.88
CA GLY A 49 11.27 28.10 -23.69
C GLY A 49 10.59 28.30 -22.33
N ASP A 50 9.42 28.95 -22.31
CA ASP A 50 8.73 29.40 -21.10
C ASP A 50 7.53 28.54 -20.68
N SER A 51 7.11 27.55 -21.47
CA SER A 51 6.10 26.58 -21.05
C SER A 51 6.22 25.23 -21.76
N VAL A 52 5.63 24.20 -21.16
CA VAL A 52 5.49 22.86 -21.75
C VAL A 52 4.24 22.18 -21.19
N ALA A 53 3.52 21.43 -22.04
CA ALA A 53 2.30 20.72 -21.65
C ALA A 53 2.22 19.29 -22.18
N ILE A 54 1.65 18.41 -21.37
CA ILE A 54 1.16 17.08 -21.72
C ILE A 54 -0.37 17.12 -21.58
N PRO A 55 -1.12 17.26 -22.69
CA PRO A 55 -2.58 17.18 -22.65
C PRO A 55 -3.01 15.75 -22.32
N LYS A 56 -4.07 15.60 -21.52
CA LYS A 56 -4.66 14.30 -21.16
C LYS A 56 -6.08 14.18 -21.69
N ALA A 57 -6.39 13.03 -22.29
CA ALA A 57 -7.76 12.73 -22.71
C ALA A 57 -8.65 12.39 -21.49
N PRO A 58 -9.93 12.79 -21.47
CA PRO A 58 -10.60 13.61 -22.49
C PRO A 58 -10.33 15.13 -22.36
N ASP A 59 -9.93 15.64 -21.19
CA ASP A 59 -9.83 17.08 -20.90
C ASP A 59 -8.87 17.45 -19.74
N GLY A 60 -7.95 16.55 -19.35
CA GLY A 60 -6.96 16.83 -18.32
C GLY A 60 -5.70 17.52 -18.87
N VAL A 61 -4.84 17.99 -17.97
CA VAL A 61 -3.57 18.61 -18.35
C VAL A 61 -2.49 18.35 -17.31
N VAL A 62 -1.24 18.26 -17.75
CA VAL A 62 -0.06 18.51 -16.94
C VAL A 62 0.77 19.55 -17.66
N GLU A 63 0.91 20.73 -17.08
CA GLU A 63 1.58 21.87 -17.68
C GLU A 63 2.54 22.49 -16.69
N VAL A 64 3.72 22.88 -17.17
CA VAL A 64 4.60 23.79 -16.45
C VAL A 64 4.79 25.06 -17.25
N SER A 65 4.71 26.19 -16.57
CA SER A 65 5.06 27.51 -17.11
C SER A 65 6.10 28.19 -16.22
N LYS A 66 6.98 28.95 -16.83
CA LYS A 66 7.96 29.80 -16.17
C LYS A 66 7.46 31.24 -16.18
N SER A 67 7.51 31.89 -15.02
CA SER A 67 7.25 33.32 -14.89
C SER A 67 8.25 33.93 -13.93
N ALA A 68 9.01 34.92 -14.42
CA ALA A 68 10.16 35.47 -13.72
C ALA A 68 11.14 34.36 -13.26
N LYS A 69 11.31 34.17 -11.94
CA LYS A 69 12.15 33.14 -11.34
C LYS A 69 11.38 31.91 -10.85
N ALA A 70 10.07 31.83 -11.07
CA ALA A 70 9.22 30.75 -10.59
C ALA A 70 8.84 29.78 -11.69
N LEU A 71 8.58 28.51 -11.32
CA LEU A 71 7.93 27.53 -12.17
C LEU A 71 6.57 27.20 -11.57
N THR A 72 5.52 27.20 -12.39
CA THR A 72 4.16 26.85 -11.98
C THR A 72 3.75 25.54 -12.61
N LEU A 73 3.50 24.52 -11.79
CA LEU A 73 2.91 23.25 -12.20
C LEU A 73 1.38 23.37 -12.08
N ASN A 74 0.70 23.25 -13.23
CA ASN A 74 -0.74 23.16 -13.35
C ASN A 74 -1.12 21.75 -13.76
N PHE A 75 -2.06 21.14 -13.04
CA PHE A 75 -2.49 19.78 -13.32
C PHE A 75 -3.97 19.59 -13.02
N ASP A 76 -4.65 18.85 -13.90
CA ASP A 76 -6.05 18.48 -13.74
C ASP A 76 -6.25 17.02 -14.18
N LYS A 77 -7.08 16.30 -13.44
CA LYS A 77 -7.36 14.86 -13.60
C LYS A 77 -6.08 14.02 -13.74
N ALA A 78 -5.04 14.37 -12.98
CA ALA A 78 -3.75 13.71 -13.06
C ALA A 78 -3.57 12.69 -11.94
N TRP A 79 -3.47 11.40 -12.28
CA TRP A 79 -3.01 10.38 -11.30
C TRP A 79 -1.53 10.56 -10.93
N TYR A 80 -0.76 11.10 -11.86
CA TYR A 80 0.63 11.51 -11.68
C TYR A 80 0.88 12.73 -12.58
N ALA A 81 1.43 13.78 -11.98
CA ALA A 81 1.97 14.97 -12.61
C ALA A 81 3.29 15.31 -11.94
N SER A 82 4.34 15.59 -12.70
CA SER A 82 5.63 15.96 -12.12
C SER A 82 6.23 17.16 -12.82
N LEU A 83 6.91 17.99 -12.05
CA LEU A 83 7.89 18.97 -12.48
C LEU A 83 9.23 18.53 -11.90
N ARG A 84 10.21 18.26 -12.76
CA ARG A 84 11.53 17.75 -12.36
C ARG A 84 12.61 18.73 -12.78
N VAL A 85 13.60 18.92 -11.89
CA VAL A 85 14.88 19.51 -12.24
C VAL A 85 15.88 18.37 -12.32
N GLN A 86 16.39 18.09 -13.52
CA GLN A 86 17.20 16.90 -13.79
C GLN A 86 18.24 17.14 -14.89
N GLY A 87 19.13 16.16 -15.10
CA GLY A 87 20.20 16.26 -16.09
C GLY A 87 21.46 16.93 -15.52
N GLY A 88 22.37 17.30 -16.41
CA GLY A 88 23.69 17.80 -16.03
C GLY A 88 24.60 16.71 -15.45
N LYS A 89 25.66 17.14 -14.76
CA LYS A 89 26.53 16.22 -14.01
C LYS A 89 25.80 15.74 -12.75
N PRO A 90 25.94 14.46 -12.37
CA PRO A 90 25.41 13.97 -11.11
C PRO A 90 25.90 14.83 -9.93
N VAL A 91 25.00 15.09 -9.00
CA VAL A 91 25.22 15.96 -7.84
C VAL A 91 25.59 15.11 -6.61
N ASP A 92 26.64 15.49 -5.90
CA ASP A 92 26.96 14.89 -4.59
C ASP A 92 26.18 15.62 -3.49
N LEU A 93 25.14 14.95 -2.97
CA LEU A 93 24.31 15.47 -1.89
C LEU A 93 24.76 15.01 -0.48
N ARG A 94 25.76 14.14 -0.37
CA ARG A 94 26.26 13.64 0.93
C ARG A 94 26.65 14.75 1.91
N PRO A 95 27.29 15.86 1.49
CA PRO A 95 27.66 16.95 2.40
C PRO A 95 26.47 17.61 3.10
N TYR A 96 25.25 17.48 2.55
CA TYR A 96 24.04 18.10 3.09
C TYR A 96 23.24 17.16 4.01
N LEU A 97 23.57 15.87 4.09
CA LEU A 97 22.71 14.89 4.79
C LEU A 97 22.69 15.08 6.32
N ALA A 98 23.82 15.44 6.93
CA ALA A 98 23.94 15.45 8.39
C ALA A 98 23.21 16.61 9.08
N LYS A 99 23.30 17.83 8.50
CA LYS A 99 22.72 19.07 9.06
C LYS A 99 22.06 19.94 8.01
N GLY A 100 22.13 19.54 6.75
CA GLY A 100 21.65 20.34 5.64
C GLY A 100 20.16 20.20 5.42
N VAL A 101 19.67 21.11 4.61
CA VAL A 101 18.25 21.27 4.31
C VAL A 101 18.03 21.47 2.82
N LEU A 102 16.90 20.97 2.33
CA LEU A 102 16.30 21.39 1.06
C LEU A 102 15.35 22.55 1.38
N ALA A 103 15.68 23.75 0.90
CA ALA A 103 14.87 24.95 1.03
C ALA A 103 14.26 25.34 -0.31
N LEU A 104 13.01 25.80 -0.30
CA LEU A 104 12.31 26.34 -1.46
C LEU A 104 11.17 27.28 -1.04
N ASP A 105 10.73 28.12 -1.95
CA ASP A 105 9.49 28.86 -1.80
C ASP A 105 8.37 28.15 -2.57
N LEU A 106 7.23 27.94 -1.90
CA LEU A 106 6.04 27.28 -2.44
C LEU A 106 4.86 28.25 -2.40
N LYS A 107 4.12 28.37 -3.49
CA LYS A 107 2.82 29.06 -3.53
C LYS A 107 1.76 28.10 -4.05
N VAL A 108 0.69 27.94 -3.29
CA VAL A 108 -0.43 27.04 -3.63
C VAL A 108 -1.63 27.89 -4.03
N ASP A 109 -1.97 27.91 -5.31
CA ASP A 109 -3.15 28.63 -5.83
C ASP A 109 -4.40 27.74 -5.75
N GLU A 110 -4.28 26.46 -6.12
CA GLU A 110 -5.34 25.46 -6.05
C GLU A 110 -4.78 24.09 -5.66
N LEU A 111 -5.40 23.41 -4.70
CA LEU A 111 -5.07 22.03 -4.29
C LEU A 111 -6.18 21.32 -3.51
N ALA A 112 -7.38 21.90 -3.37
CA ALA A 112 -8.48 21.30 -2.59
C ALA A 112 -8.80 19.86 -3.03
N GLY A 113 -8.76 19.58 -4.33
CA GLY A 113 -8.94 18.25 -4.93
C GLY A 113 -7.63 17.50 -5.24
N GLY A 114 -6.47 18.02 -4.81
CA GLY A 114 -5.17 17.50 -5.21
C GLY A 114 -4.25 17.14 -4.05
N GLY A 115 -3.08 16.60 -4.38
CA GLY A 115 -2.01 16.25 -3.45
C GLY A 115 -0.67 16.73 -3.95
N LEU A 116 0.28 16.91 -3.03
CA LEU A 116 1.66 17.25 -3.34
C LEU A 116 2.62 16.33 -2.60
N SER A 117 3.73 16.01 -3.26
CA SER A 117 4.93 15.47 -2.62
C SER A 117 6.20 16.05 -3.25
N PHE A 118 7.27 16.10 -2.47
CA PHE A 118 8.60 16.45 -2.96
C PHE A 118 9.40 15.17 -3.15
N ARG A 119 10.21 15.09 -4.21
CA ARG A 119 11.00 13.90 -4.51
C ARG A 119 12.45 14.20 -4.86
N VAL A 120 13.30 13.23 -4.56
CA VAL A 120 14.70 13.16 -5.01
C VAL A 120 14.93 11.80 -5.65
N GLY A 121 15.56 11.79 -6.83
CA GLY A 121 15.96 10.58 -7.54
C GLY A 121 17.48 10.41 -7.53
N CYS A 122 17.99 9.37 -6.85
CA CYS A 122 19.43 9.11 -6.73
C CYS A 122 19.95 7.95 -7.61
N GLY A 123 19.09 7.35 -8.46
CA GLY A 123 19.47 6.26 -9.36
C GLY A 123 18.40 5.18 -9.43
N ASP A 124 18.78 4.00 -9.94
CA ASP A 124 17.87 2.87 -10.07
C ASP A 124 17.28 2.47 -8.69
N LYS A 125 15.95 2.34 -8.62
CA LYS A 125 15.17 2.09 -7.39
C LYS A 125 15.40 3.09 -6.25
N CYS A 126 15.99 4.25 -6.54
CA CYS A 126 16.21 5.32 -5.59
C CYS A 126 15.35 6.54 -5.90
N GLU A 127 14.04 6.41 -5.70
CA GLU A 127 13.14 7.56 -5.62
C GLU A 127 12.66 7.73 -4.18
N ARG A 128 12.81 8.92 -3.64
CA ARG A 128 12.54 9.22 -2.23
C ARG A 128 11.55 10.36 -2.17
N SER A 129 10.39 10.09 -1.57
CA SER A 129 9.23 10.99 -1.60
C SER A 129 8.86 11.43 -0.19
N VAL A 130 8.66 12.74 -0.02
CA VAL A 130 8.14 13.36 1.19
C VAL A 130 6.73 13.87 0.89
N PRO A 131 5.67 13.24 1.41
CA PRO A 131 4.30 13.70 1.20
C PRO A 131 4.07 15.04 1.91
N TYR A 132 3.33 15.94 1.26
CA TYR A 132 3.04 17.28 1.80
C TYR A 132 1.57 17.70 1.56
N VAL A 133 0.66 16.73 1.50
CA VAL A 133 -0.75 16.95 1.11
C VAL A 133 -1.49 17.88 2.08
N ILE A 134 -1.54 17.54 3.37
CA ILE A 134 -2.34 18.29 4.37
C ILE A 134 -1.80 19.73 4.56
N PRO A 135 -0.49 19.95 4.78
CA PRO A 135 0.03 21.31 4.92
C PRO A 135 -0.11 22.13 3.64
N ALA A 136 0.05 21.53 2.46
CA ALA A 136 -0.13 22.25 1.20
C ALA A 136 -1.58 22.69 0.97
N ARG A 137 -2.57 21.84 1.29
CA ARG A 137 -3.98 22.23 1.23
C ARG A 137 -4.28 23.38 2.18
N ALA A 138 -3.71 23.34 3.39
CA ALA A 138 -3.83 24.43 4.36
C ALA A 138 -3.12 25.73 3.91
N ALA A 139 -2.16 25.66 2.99
CA ALA A 139 -1.44 26.80 2.43
C ALA A 139 -2.14 27.43 1.21
N GLN A 140 -3.21 26.80 0.69
CA GLN A 140 -3.93 27.31 -0.47
C GLN A 140 -4.40 28.76 -0.26
N GLY A 141 -4.09 29.63 -1.21
CA GLY A 141 -4.49 31.04 -1.19
C GLY A 141 -3.73 31.92 -0.19
N LYS A 142 -2.73 31.39 0.54
CA LYS A 142 -1.94 32.14 1.54
C LYS A 142 -0.70 32.84 0.96
N GLY A 143 -0.53 32.83 -0.36
CA GLY A 143 0.66 33.37 -1.02
C GLY A 143 1.90 32.50 -0.83
N TRP A 144 3.08 33.09 -1.03
CA TRP A 144 4.36 32.39 -0.93
C TRP A 144 4.67 31.96 0.50
N GLN A 145 5.01 30.67 0.66
CA GLN A 145 5.45 30.06 1.90
C GLN A 145 6.91 29.60 1.74
N HIS A 146 7.74 29.91 2.72
CA HIS A 146 9.13 29.42 2.74
C HIS A 146 9.19 28.05 3.40
N LEU A 147 9.60 27.02 2.67
CA LEU A 147 9.70 25.64 3.13
C LEU A 147 11.16 25.24 3.32
N VAL A 148 11.44 24.58 4.43
CA VAL A 148 12.75 24.06 4.81
C VAL A 148 12.57 22.64 5.33
N MET A 149 13.00 21.67 4.54
CA MET A 149 12.98 20.25 4.87
C MET A 149 14.40 19.78 5.21
N SER A 150 14.58 18.87 6.17
CA SER A 150 15.88 18.23 6.34
C SER A 150 16.24 17.45 5.07
N ALA A 151 17.49 17.55 4.61
CA ALA A 151 17.95 16.76 3.46
C ALA A 151 17.86 15.24 3.76
N SER A 152 17.98 14.86 5.03
CA SER A 152 17.83 13.48 5.50
C SER A 152 16.44 12.89 5.25
N CYS A 153 15.40 13.72 5.04
CA CYS A 153 14.05 13.26 4.68
C CYS A 153 14.03 12.47 3.35
N PHE A 154 15.02 12.69 2.49
CA PHE A 154 15.14 12.05 1.19
C PHE A 154 16.16 10.92 1.17
N TYR A 155 16.78 10.58 2.30
CA TYR A 155 17.82 9.56 2.36
C TYR A 155 17.34 8.30 3.09
N ARG A 156 17.71 7.13 2.58
CA ARG A 156 17.60 5.84 3.26
C ARG A 156 18.96 5.15 3.29
N ASP A 157 19.16 4.30 4.30
CA ASP A 157 20.35 3.47 4.41
C ASP A 157 20.54 2.63 3.14
N GLY A 158 21.72 2.75 2.51
CA GLY A 158 22.07 2.08 1.26
C GLY A 158 21.91 2.94 0.01
N ASP A 159 21.33 4.14 0.11
CA ASP A 159 21.21 5.07 -1.02
C ASP A 159 22.57 5.67 -1.42
N ASP A 160 22.86 5.74 -2.73
CA ASP A 160 24.04 6.43 -3.26
C ASP A 160 23.73 7.90 -3.56
N PHE A 161 23.93 8.75 -2.56
CA PHE A 161 23.77 10.20 -2.68
C PHE A 161 25.00 10.91 -3.28
N SER A 162 26.02 10.17 -3.73
CA SER A 162 27.21 10.76 -4.36
C SER A 162 26.98 11.16 -5.81
N LYS A 163 25.94 10.61 -6.46
CA LYS A 163 25.66 10.76 -7.89
C LYS A 163 24.16 10.97 -8.16
N VAL A 164 23.54 11.92 -7.46
CA VAL A 164 22.12 12.23 -7.62
C VAL A 164 21.85 12.84 -9.00
N THR A 165 20.97 12.21 -9.79
CA THR A 165 20.66 12.61 -11.17
C THR A 165 19.39 13.45 -11.27
N GLN A 166 18.52 13.35 -10.27
CA GLN A 166 17.29 14.13 -10.15
C GLN A 166 17.24 14.77 -8.75
N PRO A 167 17.96 15.90 -8.55
CA PRO A 167 18.09 16.53 -7.24
C PRO A 167 16.79 17.15 -6.71
N PHE A 168 15.77 17.32 -7.56
CA PHE A 168 14.45 17.81 -7.14
C PHE A 168 13.33 17.41 -8.12
N GLU A 169 12.21 16.98 -7.57
CA GLU A 169 10.92 16.90 -8.25
C GLU A 169 9.79 17.39 -7.34
N LEU A 170 8.88 18.18 -7.91
CA LEU A 170 7.57 18.45 -7.35
C LEU A 170 6.56 17.53 -8.03
N ASN A 171 5.85 16.75 -7.25
CA ASN A 171 4.87 15.80 -7.72
C ASN A 171 3.45 16.20 -7.29
N GLY A 172 2.50 16.09 -8.20
CA GLY A 172 1.08 16.41 -8.00
C GLY A 172 0.15 15.28 -8.41
N THR A 173 -0.98 15.17 -7.70
CA THR A 173 -2.06 14.21 -7.96
C THR A 173 -3.42 14.88 -7.86
N GLY A 174 -4.41 14.42 -8.62
CA GLY A 174 -5.75 15.03 -8.69
C GLY A 174 -5.74 16.33 -9.49
N LYS A 175 -6.14 17.44 -8.86
CA LYS A 175 -6.17 18.77 -9.45
C LYS A 175 -5.42 19.79 -8.59
N GLY A 176 -4.60 20.63 -9.23
CA GLY A 176 -3.95 21.73 -8.54
C GLY A 176 -3.13 22.65 -9.43
N LYS A 177 -2.82 23.82 -8.88
CA LYS A 177 -1.95 24.85 -9.46
C LYS A 177 -1.01 25.36 -8.39
N VAL A 178 0.28 25.08 -8.59
CA VAL A 178 1.31 25.26 -7.56
C VAL A 178 2.57 25.82 -8.17
N ALA A 179 3.13 26.88 -7.58
CA ALA A 179 4.36 27.48 -8.02
C ALA A 179 5.50 27.23 -7.03
N ILE A 180 6.71 27.07 -7.56
CA ILE A 180 7.95 26.95 -6.80
C ILE A 180 9.00 27.96 -7.26
N ALA A 181 9.83 28.39 -6.32
CA ALA A 181 11.01 29.22 -6.60
C ALA A 181 12.14 28.90 -5.61
N ASN A 182 13.36 29.35 -5.92
CA ASN A 182 14.51 29.33 -5.01
C ASN A 182 14.81 27.96 -4.38
N VAL A 183 14.77 26.89 -5.18
CA VAL A 183 15.05 25.52 -4.74
C VAL A 183 16.55 25.34 -4.55
N LYS A 184 16.97 25.01 -3.33
CA LYS A 184 18.39 24.88 -3.00
C LYS A 184 18.67 23.93 -1.85
N TYR A 185 19.85 23.32 -1.87
CA TYR A 185 20.41 22.63 -0.70
C TYR A 185 21.34 23.59 0.05
N LEU A 186 21.22 23.62 1.38
CA LEU A 186 22.07 24.38 2.28
C LEU A 186 22.74 23.42 3.26
N MET A 187 24.04 23.58 3.55
CA MET A 187 24.74 22.69 4.49
C MET A 187 24.21 22.78 5.93
N ASN A 188 23.53 23.87 6.27
CA ASN A 188 22.90 24.10 7.56
C ASN A 188 21.57 24.82 7.37
N GLY A 189 20.59 24.53 8.23
CA GLY A 189 19.32 25.25 8.30
C GLY A 189 18.44 24.68 9.40
N LYS A 190 17.40 25.42 9.80
CA LYS A 190 16.40 24.94 10.75
C LYS A 190 15.17 24.46 9.99
N PRO A 191 14.86 23.15 9.95
CA PRO A 191 13.66 22.65 9.30
C PRO A 191 12.40 23.27 9.90
N ASN A 192 11.45 23.64 9.04
CA ASN A 192 10.10 24.07 9.41
C ASN A 192 9.00 23.16 8.83
N VAL A 193 9.40 22.20 7.98
CA VAL A 193 8.55 21.12 7.48
C VAL A 193 8.96 19.83 8.18
N SER A 194 7.98 19.15 8.77
CA SER A 194 8.16 17.79 9.29
C SER A 194 8.15 16.79 8.13
N CYS A 195 8.99 15.76 8.23
CA CYS A 195 8.95 14.61 7.35
C CYS A 195 8.82 13.33 8.20
N PRO A 196 8.00 12.35 7.79
CA PRO A 196 7.93 11.08 8.48
C PRO A 196 9.29 10.37 8.45
N ASP A 197 9.74 9.84 9.58
CA ASP A 197 10.92 8.96 9.62
C ASP A 197 10.56 7.63 8.95
N TYR A 198 11.26 7.31 7.86
CA TYR A 198 11.02 6.08 7.11
C TYR A 198 11.24 4.80 7.93
N LYS A 199 12.02 4.88 9.02
CA LYS A 199 12.29 3.76 9.92
C LYS A 199 11.13 3.47 10.87
N THR A 200 10.30 4.48 11.15
CA THR A 200 9.22 4.37 12.15
C THR A 200 7.83 4.60 11.59
N VAL A 201 7.70 5.13 10.36
CA VAL A 201 6.40 5.49 9.79
C VAL A 201 5.39 4.34 9.86
N SER A 202 5.81 3.11 9.59
CA SER A 202 4.97 1.90 9.60
C SER A 202 4.42 1.53 10.98
N VAL A 203 5.03 2.03 12.06
CA VAL A 203 4.63 1.83 13.47
C VAL A 203 4.08 3.09 14.12
N THR A 204 4.04 4.22 13.41
CA THR A 204 3.52 5.51 13.91
C THR A 204 2.10 5.71 13.37
N PRO A 205 1.05 5.60 14.20
CA PRO A 205 -0.34 5.66 13.74
C PRO A 205 -0.66 7.01 13.06
N ASP A 206 -1.22 6.96 11.86
CA ASP A 206 -1.71 8.13 11.12
C ASP A 206 -2.87 7.74 10.19
N LYS A 207 -3.73 8.71 9.83
CA LYS A 207 -4.77 8.52 8.83
C LYS A 207 -4.17 8.33 7.43
N LEU A 208 -4.95 7.75 6.51
CA LEU A 208 -4.58 7.71 5.10
C LEU A 208 -4.77 9.11 4.48
N ASN A 209 -3.71 9.90 4.46
CA ASN A 209 -3.70 11.31 4.04
C ASN A 209 -3.33 11.50 2.55
N GLU A 210 -3.80 10.60 1.67
CA GLU A 210 -3.61 10.71 0.23
C GLU A 210 -4.70 11.60 -0.39
N SER A 211 -4.40 12.32 -1.48
CA SER A 211 -5.36 13.25 -2.07
C SER A 211 -6.70 12.61 -2.45
N TRP A 212 -6.66 11.34 -2.87
CA TRP A 212 -7.78 10.52 -3.30
C TRP A 212 -8.49 9.78 -2.16
N SER A 213 -7.95 9.78 -0.94
CA SER A 213 -8.54 9.10 0.22
C SER A 213 -9.28 10.06 1.16
N ILE A 214 -8.78 11.29 1.30
CA ILE A 214 -9.23 12.25 2.33
C ILE A 214 -10.76 12.45 2.34
N SER A 215 -11.41 12.47 1.18
CA SER A 215 -12.86 12.75 1.07
C SER A 215 -13.76 11.64 1.59
N TRP A 216 -13.27 10.39 1.67
CA TRP A 216 -14.11 9.24 2.06
C TRP A 216 -13.56 8.47 3.26
N TRP A 217 -12.26 8.49 3.52
CA TRP A 217 -11.63 7.61 4.50
C TRP A 217 -12.15 7.81 5.92
N THR A 218 -12.27 9.07 6.38
CA THR A 218 -12.80 9.35 7.73
C THR A 218 -14.28 8.98 7.84
N ALA A 219 -15.10 9.29 6.82
CA ALA A 219 -16.51 8.94 6.81
C ALA A 219 -16.72 7.41 6.84
N ARG A 220 -15.89 6.65 6.12
CA ARG A 220 -15.91 5.18 6.17
C ARG A 220 -15.51 4.66 7.55
N HIS A 221 -14.53 5.27 8.22
CA HIS A 221 -14.18 4.91 9.60
C HIS A 221 -15.38 5.07 10.54
N GLU A 222 -16.05 6.22 10.48
CA GLU A 222 -17.27 6.48 11.27
C GLU A 222 -18.39 5.48 10.97
N GLN A 223 -18.60 5.14 9.69
CA GLN A 223 -19.54 4.10 9.29
C GLN A 223 -19.17 2.74 9.91
N LYS A 224 -17.90 2.34 9.87
CA LYS A 224 -17.43 1.06 10.43
C LYS A 224 -17.56 1.01 11.94
N LEU A 225 -17.33 2.12 12.64
CA LEU A 225 -17.61 2.22 14.08
C LEU A 225 -19.08 1.98 14.39
N ALA A 226 -19.99 2.55 13.60
CA ALA A 226 -21.42 2.35 13.78
C ALA A 226 -21.86 0.90 13.52
N GLU A 227 -21.34 0.27 12.45
CA GLU A 227 -21.59 -1.16 12.15
C GLU A 227 -21.05 -2.08 13.24
N GLY A 228 -19.81 -1.83 13.71
CA GLY A 228 -19.20 -2.58 14.81
C GLY A 228 -20.02 -2.48 16.09
N LYS A 229 -20.53 -1.29 16.42
CA LYS A 229 -21.41 -1.09 17.58
C LYS A 229 -22.73 -1.87 17.45
N GLN A 230 -23.31 -1.96 16.25
CA GLN A 230 -24.53 -2.73 16.01
C GLN A 230 -24.30 -4.24 16.16
N LEU A 231 -23.15 -4.75 15.70
CA LEU A 231 -22.78 -6.16 15.86
C LEU A 231 -22.44 -6.50 17.32
N GLY A 232 -21.68 -5.64 18.00
CA GLY A 232 -21.18 -5.84 19.35
C GLY A 232 -20.49 -7.20 19.50
N LYS A 233 -20.77 -7.89 20.61
CA LYS A 233 -20.17 -9.20 20.94
C LYS A 233 -20.66 -10.38 20.09
N SER A 234 -21.59 -10.15 19.15
CA SER A 234 -22.14 -11.22 18.31
C SER A 234 -21.23 -11.59 17.13
N ALA A 235 -20.30 -10.71 16.74
CA ALA A 235 -19.34 -10.97 15.68
C ALA A 235 -18.38 -12.09 16.10
N GLN A 236 -18.37 -13.23 15.38
CA GLN A 236 -17.45 -14.34 15.70
C GLN A 236 -16.11 -14.19 14.99
N VAL A 237 -16.10 -13.56 13.81
CA VAL A 237 -14.89 -13.34 13.01
C VAL A 237 -14.82 -11.89 12.55
N VAL A 238 -13.67 -11.25 12.72
CA VAL A 238 -13.40 -9.92 12.16
C VAL A 238 -12.25 -10.01 11.17
N PHE A 239 -12.38 -9.36 10.02
CA PHE A 239 -11.31 -9.24 9.02
C PHE A 239 -10.81 -7.79 9.05
N ILE A 240 -9.50 -7.60 9.23
CA ILE A 240 -8.90 -6.27 9.30
C ILE A 240 -7.82 -6.19 8.23
N GLY A 241 -7.88 -5.16 7.39
CA GLY A 241 -6.87 -4.99 6.35
C GLY A 241 -7.06 -3.79 5.45
N ASP A 242 -6.61 -3.95 4.21
CA ASP A 242 -6.56 -2.91 3.18
C ASP A 242 -7.68 -3.06 2.12
N SER A 243 -7.43 -2.63 0.88
CA SER A 243 -8.36 -2.74 -0.25
C SER A 243 -8.80 -4.18 -0.53
N ILE A 244 -7.93 -5.16 -0.29
CA ILE A 244 -8.26 -6.57 -0.53
C ILE A 244 -9.24 -7.06 0.55
N THR A 245 -9.14 -6.57 1.78
CA THR A 245 -10.16 -6.85 2.80
C THR A 245 -11.44 -6.06 2.53
N GLU A 246 -11.34 -4.82 2.02
CA GLU A 246 -12.52 -4.03 1.64
C GLU A 246 -13.32 -4.71 0.52
N GLY A 247 -12.65 -5.40 -0.40
CA GLY A 247 -13.33 -6.08 -1.50
C GLY A 247 -14.24 -7.24 -1.08
N TRP A 248 -14.20 -7.70 0.18
CA TRP A 248 -15.25 -8.58 0.73
C TRP A 248 -16.64 -7.93 0.70
N GLU A 249 -16.72 -6.61 0.66
CA GLU A 249 -17.97 -5.84 0.51
C GLU A 249 -18.32 -5.52 -0.94
N LYS A 250 -17.43 -5.87 -1.87
CA LYS A 250 -17.54 -5.56 -3.31
C LYS A 250 -17.53 -6.87 -4.11
N SER A 251 -16.46 -7.15 -4.86
CA SER A 251 -16.33 -8.35 -5.70
C SER A 251 -16.38 -9.66 -4.90
N GLY A 252 -16.02 -9.64 -3.61
CA GLY A 252 -16.11 -10.78 -2.71
C GLY A 252 -17.46 -10.94 -2.00
N ALA A 253 -18.41 -10.02 -2.16
CA ALA A 253 -19.67 -10.04 -1.42
C ALA A 253 -20.48 -11.34 -1.57
N PRO A 254 -20.61 -11.95 -2.78
CA PRO A 254 -21.32 -13.23 -2.92
C PRO A 254 -20.66 -14.36 -2.12
N VAL A 255 -19.33 -14.39 -2.09
CA VAL A 255 -18.55 -15.37 -1.33
C VAL A 255 -18.70 -15.09 0.17
N TRP A 256 -18.63 -13.83 0.58
CA TRP A 256 -18.80 -13.42 1.98
C TRP A 256 -20.13 -13.87 2.57
N GLN A 257 -21.22 -13.73 1.81
CA GLN A 257 -22.55 -14.18 2.25
C GLN A 257 -22.60 -15.69 2.53
N ARG A 258 -21.85 -16.50 1.77
CA ARG A 258 -21.82 -17.96 1.96
C ARG A 258 -20.93 -18.38 3.13
N TYR A 259 -19.74 -17.80 3.24
CA TYR A 259 -18.71 -18.30 4.16
C TYR A 259 -18.68 -17.59 5.52
N TYR A 260 -18.94 -16.28 5.56
CA TYR A 260 -18.66 -15.48 6.76
C TYR A 260 -19.90 -14.82 7.35
N LYS A 261 -20.96 -14.58 6.58
CA LYS A 261 -22.24 -14.12 7.14
C LYS A 261 -22.80 -15.09 8.21
N PRO A 262 -22.75 -16.43 8.06
CA PRO A 262 -23.18 -17.36 9.11
C PRO A 262 -22.37 -17.26 10.42
N LEU A 263 -21.17 -16.66 10.35
CA LEU A 263 -20.29 -16.43 11.50
C LEU A 263 -20.46 -15.01 12.09
N ASN A 264 -21.49 -14.26 11.66
CA ASN A 264 -21.59 -12.82 11.91
C ASN A 264 -20.28 -12.10 11.60
N GLY A 265 -19.66 -12.46 10.48
CA GLY A 265 -18.40 -11.90 10.04
C GLY A 265 -18.48 -10.38 9.90
N PHE A 266 -17.41 -9.70 10.25
CA PHE A 266 -17.28 -8.25 10.08
C PHE A 266 -16.01 -7.90 9.29
N ALA A 267 -16.16 -7.31 8.10
CA ALA A 267 -15.04 -6.88 7.26
C ALA A 267 -14.72 -5.41 7.48
N ILE A 268 -13.48 -5.13 7.87
CA ILE A 268 -12.95 -3.81 8.17
C ILE A 268 -11.70 -3.54 7.33
N GLY A 269 -11.90 -3.46 6.02
CA GLY A 269 -10.88 -3.11 5.05
C GLY A 269 -11.01 -1.68 4.55
N PHE A 270 -9.88 -1.04 4.27
CA PHE A 270 -9.79 0.32 3.74
C PHE A 270 -8.84 0.40 2.57
N GLY A 271 -9.32 0.90 1.44
CA GLY A 271 -8.56 1.01 0.20
C GLY A 271 -7.26 1.79 0.37
N GLY A 272 -6.13 1.13 0.09
CA GLY A 272 -4.80 1.74 0.14
C GLY A 272 -4.19 1.91 1.54
N ASP A 273 -4.85 1.40 2.58
CA ASP A 273 -4.30 1.39 3.94
C ASP A 273 -2.96 0.66 4.02
N ARG A 274 -2.08 1.27 4.79
CA ARG A 274 -0.80 0.72 5.22
C ARG A 274 -0.86 0.33 6.69
N THR A 275 0.20 -0.29 7.19
CA THR A 275 0.28 -0.73 8.61
C THR A 275 -0.02 0.40 9.60
N GLU A 276 0.43 1.63 9.33
CA GLU A 276 0.17 2.78 10.20
C GLU A 276 -1.28 3.26 10.19
N ASN A 277 -1.99 3.03 9.08
CA ASN A 277 -3.39 3.43 8.93
C ASN A 277 -4.30 2.46 9.67
N VAL A 278 -4.03 1.16 9.53
CA VAL A 278 -4.68 0.12 10.34
C VAL A 278 -4.45 0.40 11.83
N LEU A 279 -3.21 0.73 12.22
CA LEU A 279 -2.88 1.01 13.61
C LEU A 279 -3.66 2.21 14.16
N TRP A 280 -3.80 3.27 13.35
CA TRP A 280 -4.62 4.41 13.70
C TRP A 280 -6.07 4.00 13.92
N ARG A 281 -6.68 3.24 13.00
CA ARG A 281 -8.09 2.83 13.11
C ARG A 281 -8.34 1.98 14.36
N LEU A 282 -7.48 1.00 14.63
CA LEU A 282 -7.52 0.21 15.86
C LEU A 282 -7.48 1.11 17.09
N GLN A 283 -6.58 2.11 17.10
CA GLN A 283 -6.46 3.06 18.20
C GLN A 283 -7.66 3.99 18.38
N HIS A 284 -8.49 4.13 17.35
CA HIS A 284 -9.66 5.00 17.29
C HIS A 284 -10.97 4.20 17.25
N GLY A 285 -10.99 3.06 17.94
CA GLY A 285 -12.21 2.38 18.36
C GLY A 285 -12.74 1.30 17.43
N GLU A 286 -12.00 0.96 16.38
CA GLU A 286 -12.49 0.08 15.30
C GLU A 286 -12.93 -1.32 15.75
N VAL A 287 -12.38 -1.80 16.87
CA VAL A 287 -12.72 -3.11 17.45
C VAL A 287 -13.35 -3.00 18.84
N ASP A 288 -13.62 -1.77 19.31
CA ASP A 288 -14.11 -1.55 20.67
C ASP A 288 -15.55 -2.07 20.80
N GLY A 289 -15.80 -2.85 21.86
CA GLY A 289 -17.10 -3.48 22.11
C GLY A 289 -17.35 -4.78 21.35
N LEU A 290 -16.43 -5.20 20.47
CA LEU A 290 -16.46 -6.51 19.84
C LEU A 290 -15.85 -7.60 20.75
N ALA A 291 -16.14 -8.87 20.45
CA ALA A 291 -15.54 -10.03 21.12
C ALA A 291 -15.37 -11.23 20.17
N PRO A 292 -14.71 -11.06 19.01
CA PRO A 292 -14.59 -12.14 18.03
C PRO A 292 -13.74 -13.29 18.54
N LYS A 293 -14.04 -14.50 18.09
CA LYS A 293 -13.20 -15.68 18.36
C LYS A 293 -11.92 -15.61 17.54
N VAL A 294 -12.02 -15.10 16.31
CA VAL A 294 -10.88 -14.98 15.39
C VAL A 294 -10.85 -13.59 14.75
N ALA A 295 -9.67 -12.97 14.74
CA ALA A 295 -9.37 -11.82 13.89
C ALA A 295 -8.44 -12.25 12.76
N VAL A 296 -8.87 -12.07 11.51
CA VAL A 296 -8.08 -12.35 10.30
C VAL A 296 -7.38 -11.07 9.86
N LEU A 297 -6.05 -11.08 9.84
CA LEU A 297 -5.22 -9.92 9.48
C LEU A 297 -4.55 -10.15 8.13
N MET A 298 -4.75 -9.21 7.19
CA MET A 298 -4.02 -9.19 5.93
C MET A 298 -3.90 -7.75 5.42
N PHE A 299 -2.69 -7.20 5.50
CA PHE A 299 -2.32 -5.87 5.01
C PHE A 299 -0.80 -5.75 4.91
N GLY A 300 -0.33 -4.75 4.16
CA GLY A 300 1.09 -4.46 3.96
C GLY A 300 1.50 -4.37 2.49
N THR A 301 0.66 -4.85 1.57
CA THR A 301 0.92 -4.73 0.12
C THR A 301 0.97 -3.27 -0.35
N ASN A 302 0.34 -2.34 0.39
CA ASN A 302 0.41 -0.90 0.10
C ASN A 302 1.69 -0.25 0.63
N ASN A 303 2.32 -0.77 1.70
CA ASN A 303 3.66 -0.35 2.11
C ASN A 303 4.66 -0.71 0.99
N THR A 304 4.53 -1.93 0.44
CA THR A 304 5.26 -2.37 -0.74
C THR A 304 4.96 -1.48 -1.96
N GLY A 305 3.69 -1.35 -2.33
CA GLY A 305 3.27 -0.68 -3.57
C GLY A 305 3.55 0.82 -3.60
N HIS A 306 3.37 1.52 -2.48
CA HIS A 306 3.53 2.97 -2.44
C HIS A 306 4.96 3.43 -2.12
N ARG A 307 5.71 2.64 -1.35
CA ARG A 307 7.01 3.08 -0.81
C ARG A 307 8.18 2.15 -1.13
N GLN A 308 7.91 0.96 -1.69
CA GLN A 308 8.88 -0.14 -1.80
C GLN A 308 9.65 -0.29 -0.49
N GLU A 309 8.88 -0.30 0.60
CA GLU A 309 9.37 -0.17 1.95
C GLU A 309 10.29 -1.35 2.33
N ASP A 310 11.24 -1.12 3.23
CA ASP A 310 12.07 -2.21 3.74
C ASP A 310 11.15 -3.28 4.36
N PRO A 311 11.26 -4.55 3.96
CA PRO A 311 10.47 -5.63 4.53
C PRO A 311 10.45 -5.65 6.07
N LYS A 312 11.56 -5.26 6.72
CA LYS A 312 11.68 -5.21 8.18
C LYS A 312 10.80 -4.12 8.80
N THR A 313 10.71 -2.93 8.18
CA THR A 313 9.88 -1.84 8.70
C THR A 313 8.40 -2.15 8.54
N THR A 314 7.98 -2.73 7.40
CA THR A 314 6.60 -3.19 7.22
C THR A 314 6.25 -4.31 8.19
N ALA A 315 7.14 -5.30 8.37
CA ALA A 315 6.93 -6.37 9.35
C ALA A 315 6.83 -5.82 10.79
N ALA A 316 7.64 -4.82 11.17
CA ALA A 316 7.50 -4.15 12.45
C ALA A 316 6.13 -3.46 12.61
N GLY A 317 5.63 -2.83 11.55
CA GLY A 317 4.27 -2.29 11.49
C GLY A 317 3.19 -3.35 11.73
N ILE A 318 3.30 -4.50 11.07
CA ILE A 318 2.39 -5.64 11.26
C ILE A 318 2.45 -6.13 12.71
N LYS A 319 3.66 -6.30 13.28
CA LYS A 319 3.84 -6.70 14.68
C LYS A 319 3.18 -5.71 15.64
N ARG A 320 3.36 -4.40 15.42
CA ARG A 320 2.76 -3.36 16.26
C ARG A 320 1.22 -3.39 16.23
N ASN A 321 0.62 -3.75 15.10
CA ASN A 321 -0.83 -3.96 14.97
C ASN A 321 -1.30 -5.21 15.71
N ILE A 322 -0.56 -6.32 15.64
CA ILE A 322 -0.83 -7.54 16.41
C ILE A 322 -0.82 -7.22 17.91
N GLU A 323 0.20 -6.50 18.38
CA GLU A 323 0.33 -6.08 19.78
C GLU A 323 -0.80 -5.12 20.22
N GLU A 324 -1.28 -4.25 19.33
CA GLU A 324 -2.46 -3.40 19.60
C GLU A 324 -3.71 -4.26 19.75
N LEU A 325 -3.90 -5.21 18.84
CA LEU A 325 -5.08 -6.07 18.81
C LEU A 325 -5.13 -7.01 20.01
N GLN A 326 -4.00 -7.58 20.43
CA GLN A 326 -3.91 -8.41 21.64
C GLN A 326 -4.30 -7.63 22.91
N LYS A 327 -4.03 -6.31 22.96
CA LYS A 327 -4.45 -5.45 24.09
C LYS A 327 -5.95 -5.20 24.07
N ARG A 328 -6.52 -4.95 22.89
CA ARG A 328 -7.95 -4.60 22.73
C ARG A 328 -8.86 -5.82 22.80
N LEU A 329 -8.38 -6.96 22.31
CA LEU A 329 -9.12 -8.21 22.18
C LEU A 329 -8.30 -9.39 22.77
N PRO A 330 -8.08 -9.42 24.09
CA PRO A 330 -7.17 -10.39 24.73
C PRO A 330 -7.60 -11.86 24.58
N ASP A 331 -8.90 -12.12 24.38
CA ASP A 331 -9.44 -13.47 24.21
C ASP A 331 -9.48 -13.94 22.75
N THR A 332 -9.28 -13.03 21.80
CA THR A 332 -9.35 -13.32 20.36
C THR A 332 -8.07 -14.01 19.88
N LYS A 333 -8.23 -15.04 19.04
CA LYS A 333 -7.12 -15.62 18.27
C LYS A 333 -6.89 -14.79 17.01
N ILE A 334 -5.64 -14.57 16.63
CA ILE A 334 -5.25 -13.83 15.43
C ILE A 334 -4.81 -14.84 14.38
N LEU A 335 -5.47 -14.81 13.21
CA LEU A 335 -5.02 -15.50 12.01
C LEU A 335 -4.34 -14.46 11.09
N LEU A 336 -3.02 -14.41 11.15
CA LEU A 336 -2.20 -13.58 10.27
C LEU A 336 -2.01 -14.29 8.93
N LEU A 337 -2.50 -13.69 7.85
CA LEU A 337 -2.26 -14.19 6.52
C LEU A 337 -0.96 -13.63 5.95
N ALA A 338 -0.27 -14.45 5.15
CA ALA A 338 0.74 -13.94 4.24
C ALA A 338 0.13 -12.86 3.33
N ILE A 339 0.88 -11.81 3.05
CA ILE A 339 0.55 -10.83 2.03
C ILE A 339 0.48 -11.55 0.68
N PHE A 340 -0.65 -11.42 -0.01
CA PHE A 340 -0.90 -12.09 -1.27
C PHE A 340 0.10 -11.72 -2.37
N PRO A 341 0.30 -12.61 -3.36
CA PRO A 341 1.11 -12.29 -4.53
C PRO A 341 0.48 -11.13 -5.30
N ARG A 342 1.34 -10.37 -5.97
CA ARG A 342 0.98 -9.30 -6.91
C ARG A 342 1.93 -9.35 -8.09
N GLY A 343 1.54 -8.75 -9.21
CA GLY A 343 2.32 -8.87 -10.44
C GLY A 343 2.27 -10.28 -11.03
N GLU A 344 2.41 -10.38 -12.34
CA GLU A 344 2.18 -11.63 -13.06
C GLU A 344 3.24 -12.69 -12.75
N LYS A 345 4.51 -12.27 -12.73
CA LYS A 345 5.66 -13.17 -12.67
C LYS A 345 6.27 -13.25 -11.27
N PRO A 346 6.92 -14.37 -10.92
CA PRO A 346 7.59 -14.52 -9.63
C PRO A 346 8.75 -13.53 -9.41
N ASP A 347 9.38 -13.04 -10.48
CA ASP A 347 10.48 -12.06 -10.43
C ASP A 347 10.00 -10.59 -10.35
N ASP A 348 8.68 -10.35 -10.27
CA ASP A 348 8.15 -9.02 -10.01
C ASP A 348 8.71 -8.44 -8.69
N ASN A 349 9.27 -7.23 -8.76
CA ASN A 349 9.97 -6.63 -7.63
C ASN A 349 9.06 -6.42 -6.40
N LEU A 350 7.79 -6.06 -6.62
CA LEU A 350 6.85 -5.86 -5.53
C LEU A 350 6.41 -7.19 -4.93
N ARG A 351 6.28 -8.24 -5.75
CA ARG A 351 6.08 -9.61 -5.26
C ARG A 351 7.22 -10.08 -4.38
N GLN A 352 8.47 -9.85 -4.80
CA GLN A 352 9.67 -10.19 -4.03
C GLN A 352 9.73 -9.45 -2.69
N ILE A 353 9.26 -8.20 -2.61
CA ILE A 353 9.13 -7.47 -1.34
C ILE A 353 8.06 -8.13 -0.45
N ASN A 354 6.88 -8.45 -0.98
CA ASN A 354 5.84 -9.16 -0.22
C ASN A 354 6.35 -10.51 0.31
N GLU A 355 7.07 -11.28 -0.50
CA GLU A 355 7.66 -12.57 -0.09
C GLU A 355 8.69 -12.41 1.04
N LYS A 356 9.53 -11.37 0.99
CA LYS A 356 10.47 -11.05 2.08
C LYS A 356 9.76 -10.62 3.37
N ILE A 357 8.67 -9.86 3.26
CA ILE A 357 7.83 -9.53 4.43
C ILE A 357 7.21 -10.81 5.00
N ASN A 358 6.65 -11.66 4.15
CA ASN A 358 6.04 -12.93 4.53
C ASN A 358 7.01 -13.86 5.28
N ALA A 359 8.28 -13.92 4.84
CA ALA A 359 9.31 -14.68 5.52
C ALA A 359 9.56 -14.19 6.95
N ILE A 360 9.45 -12.88 7.22
CA ILE A 360 9.61 -12.30 8.56
C ILE A 360 8.35 -12.56 9.40
N ILE A 361 7.17 -12.21 8.88
CA ILE A 361 5.93 -12.24 9.68
C ILE A 361 5.45 -13.67 9.99
N ALA A 362 5.89 -14.67 9.22
CA ALA A 362 5.70 -16.08 9.56
C ALA A 362 6.24 -16.42 10.95
N GLY A 363 7.33 -15.75 11.37
CA GLY A 363 7.92 -15.89 12.71
C GLY A 363 7.14 -15.22 13.83
N PHE A 364 6.04 -14.51 13.56
CA PHE A 364 5.20 -13.90 14.59
C PHE A 364 4.15 -14.86 15.17
N ALA A 365 3.96 -16.03 14.56
CA ALA A 365 3.06 -17.04 15.10
C ALA A 365 3.64 -17.67 16.38
N ASP A 366 2.84 -17.66 17.44
CA ASP A 366 3.14 -18.37 18.70
C ASP A 366 2.36 -19.69 18.81
N ASN A 367 1.48 -19.98 17.84
CA ASN A 367 0.57 -21.12 17.77
C ASN A 367 -0.36 -21.26 18.99
N GLN A 368 -0.60 -20.16 19.70
CA GLN A 368 -1.48 -20.09 20.87
C GLN A 368 -2.52 -18.97 20.70
N LYS A 369 -2.04 -17.75 20.45
CA LYS A 369 -2.84 -16.55 20.22
C LYS A 369 -2.65 -16.00 18.81
N VAL A 370 -1.48 -16.16 18.21
CA VAL A 370 -1.16 -15.73 16.85
C VAL A 370 -0.83 -16.96 16.01
N PHE A 371 -1.55 -17.11 14.91
CA PHE A 371 -1.41 -18.19 13.94
C PHE A 371 -1.07 -17.58 12.59
N PHE A 372 -0.19 -18.22 11.82
CA PHE A 372 0.18 -17.76 10.49
C PHE A 372 -0.31 -18.74 9.42
N ALA A 373 -0.88 -18.22 8.34
CA ALA A 373 -1.25 -19.01 7.18
C ALA A 373 -0.77 -18.36 5.89
N ASN A 374 0.01 -19.11 5.10
CA ASN A 374 0.40 -18.70 3.76
C ASN A 374 -0.48 -19.40 2.73
N LEU A 375 -1.42 -18.65 2.16
CA LEU A 375 -2.39 -19.15 1.17
C LEU A 375 -1.94 -18.90 -0.27
N ASN A 376 -0.73 -18.34 -0.49
CA ASN A 376 -0.32 -17.79 -1.78
C ASN A 376 -0.36 -18.83 -2.90
N GLN A 377 -0.04 -20.10 -2.61
CA GLN A 377 -0.06 -21.15 -3.63
C GLN A 377 -1.47 -21.45 -4.17
N ALA A 378 -2.53 -21.06 -3.46
CA ALA A 378 -3.89 -21.23 -3.97
C ALA A 378 -4.20 -20.28 -5.15
N PHE A 379 -3.46 -19.17 -5.27
CA PHE A 379 -3.66 -18.16 -6.32
C PHE A 379 -2.74 -18.34 -7.54
N LEU A 380 -1.70 -19.17 -7.43
CA LEU A 380 -0.66 -19.25 -8.44
C LEU A 380 -0.85 -20.47 -9.34
N GLN A 381 -0.51 -20.30 -10.60
CA GLN A 381 -0.40 -21.39 -11.56
C GLN A 381 0.84 -22.26 -11.25
N PRO A 382 0.95 -23.48 -11.81
CA PRO A 382 2.10 -24.35 -11.59
C PRO A 382 3.46 -23.75 -11.96
N ASP A 383 3.49 -22.80 -12.91
CA ASP A 383 4.69 -22.06 -13.31
C ASP A 383 4.99 -20.85 -12.40
N GLY A 384 4.19 -20.66 -11.36
CA GLY A 384 4.31 -19.56 -10.40
C GLY A 384 3.66 -18.25 -10.85
N THR A 385 2.98 -18.21 -12.00
CA THR A 385 2.32 -17.00 -12.49
C THR A 385 0.99 -16.71 -11.79
N LEU A 386 0.66 -15.42 -11.68
CA LEU A 386 -0.63 -14.94 -11.17
C LEU A 386 -1.54 -14.58 -12.35
N SER A 387 -2.70 -15.22 -12.46
CA SER A 387 -3.63 -15.02 -13.59
C SER A 387 -4.53 -13.79 -13.41
N ARG A 388 -4.74 -13.06 -14.51
CA ARG A 388 -5.76 -11.99 -14.62
C ARG A 388 -7.19 -12.52 -14.51
N ASP A 389 -7.40 -13.83 -14.66
CA ASP A 389 -8.72 -14.44 -14.48
C ASP A 389 -9.21 -14.41 -13.03
N ILE A 390 -8.31 -14.30 -12.06
CA ILE A 390 -8.63 -14.25 -10.62
C ILE A 390 -8.24 -12.93 -9.98
N MET A 391 -7.22 -12.24 -10.50
CA MET A 391 -6.82 -10.89 -10.11
C MET A 391 -6.63 -10.04 -11.38
N PRO A 392 -7.70 -9.40 -11.90
CA PRO A 392 -7.67 -8.72 -13.22
C PRO A 392 -6.58 -7.67 -13.38
N ASP A 393 -6.23 -6.97 -12.31
CA ASP A 393 -5.16 -5.98 -12.24
C ASP A 393 -3.87 -6.52 -11.61
N LEU A 394 -3.77 -7.83 -11.43
CA LEU A 394 -2.66 -8.54 -10.78
C LEU A 394 -2.43 -8.10 -9.33
N LEU A 395 -3.48 -7.65 -8.64
CA LEU A 395 -3.44 -7.27 -7.22
C LEU A 395 -4.74 -7.60 -6.47
N HIS A 396 -5.89 -7.19 -6.99
CA HIS A 396 -7.18 -7.32 -6.32
C HIS A 396 -7.94 -8.56 -6.81
N PRO A 397 -8.38 -9.46 -5.91
CA PRO A 397 -9.22 -10.59 -6.30
C PRO A 397 -10.56 -10.13 -6.90
N ASN A 398 -10.98 -10.80 -7.97
CA ASN A 398 -12.40 -10.82 -8.35
C ASN A 398 -13.14 -11.91 -7.53
N GLU A 399 -14.42 -12.15 -7.82
CA GLU A 399 -15.22 -13.15 -7.11
C GLU A 399 -14.56 -14.55 -7.09
N LYS A 400 -13.97 -14.99 -8.21
CA LYS A 400 -13.25 -16.29 -8.28
C LYS A 400 -12.03 -16.30 -7.37
N GLY A 401 -11.27 -15.21 -7.34
CA GLY A 401 -10.14 -15.05 -6.43
C GLY A 401 -10.58 -15.06 -4.96
N TYR A 402 -11.70 -14.42 -4.63
CA TYR A 402 -12.28 -14.48 -3.27
C TYR A 402 -12.77 -15.88 -2.90
N GLU A 403 -13.34 -16.64 -3.84
CA GLU A 403 -13.72 -18.04 -3.61
C GLU A 403 -12.51 -18.92 -3.32
N ILE A 404 -11.39 -18.70 -4.05
CA ILE A 404 -10.11 -19.38 -3.80
C ILE A 404 -9.61 -19.04 -2.39
N TRP A 405 -9.61 -17.76 -2.02
CA TRP A 405 -9.22 -17.32 -0.67
C TRP A 405 -10.08 -18.03 0.39
N ALA A 406 -11.40 -17.96 0.28
CA ALA A 406 -12.30 -18.55 1.27
C ALA A 406 -12.06 -20.06 1.44
N LYS A 407 -11.93 -20.80 0.33
CA LYS A 407 -11.66 -22.25 0.35
C LYS A 407 -10.31 -22.58 0.97
N ALA A 408 -9.25 -21.85 0.58
CA ALA A 408 -7.91 -22.09 1.09
C ALA A 408 -7.79 -21.78 2.59
N MET A 409 -8.51 -20.76 3.07
CA MET A 409 -8.49 -20.35 4.47
C MET A 409 -9.41 -21.17 5.38
N ALA A 410 -10.49 -21.75 4.84
CA ALA A 410 -11.51 -22.42 5.64
C ALA A 410 -10.96 -23.47 6.63
N PRO A 411 -10.00 -24.35 6.26
CA PRO A 411 -9.41 -25.30 7.21
C PRO A 411 -8.69 -24.62 8.37
N GLU A 412 -7.97 -23.52 8.11
CA GLU A 412 -7.26 -22.78 9.15
C GLU A 412 -8.24 -22.07 10.08
N LEU A 413 -9.25 -21.40 9.52
CA LEU A 413 -10.28 -20.73 10.31
C LEU A 413 -11.06 -21.73 11.20
N ALA A 414 -11.40 -22.90 10.67
CA ALA A 414 -12.14 -23.94 11.38
C ALA A 414 -11.38 -24.53 12.59
N LYS A 415 -10.04 -24.55 12.55
CA LYS A 415 -9.20 -24.97 13.70
C LYS A 415 -9.22 -23.94 14.84
N LEU A 416 -9.41 -22.67 14.50
CA LEU A 416 -9.33 -21.57 15.46
C LEU A 416 -10.68 -21.28 16.10
N LEU A 417 -11.76 -21.46 15.36
CA LEU A 417 -13.13 -21.36 15.86
C LEU A 417 -13.42 -22.46 16.92
N PRO A 418 -14.16 -22.14 17.99
CA PRO A 418 -14.66 -23.14 18.93
C PRO A 418 -15.45 -24.26 18.24
N ALA A 419 -15.43 -25.47 18.80
CA ALA A 419 -16.20 -26.61 18.27
C ALA A 419 -17.71 -26.33 18.21
N SER A 420 -18.26 -25.49 19.10
CA SER A 420 -19.67 -25.05 19.07
C SER A 420 -20.01 -24.09 17.92
N THR A 421 -19.01 -23.64 17.15
CA THR A 421 -19.14 -22.79 15.95
C THR A 421 -18.77 -23.53 14.66
N GLN A 422 -18.52 -24.85 14.72
CA GLN A 422 -18.31 -25.68 13.52
C GLN A 422 -19.66 -26.08 12.91
N TYR A 423 -19.94 -25.52 11.73
CA TYR A 423 -21.01 -25.86 10.78
C TYR A 423 -22.43 -26.03 11.35
N ALA A 424 -23.30 -25.08 11.03
CA ALA A 424 -24.74 -25.35 10.99
C ALA A 424 -25.03 -26.14 9.70
N TRP A 425 -25.43 -27.40 9.85
CA TRP A 425 -25.96 -28.19 8.75
C TRP A 425 -27.30 -27.59 8.31
N ASP A 426 -27.47 -27.32 7.02
CA ASP A 426 -28.72 -26.82 6.44
C ASP A 426 -29.09 -27.61 5.17
N ASN A 427 -30.36 -27.58 4.79
CA ASN A 427 -30.93 -28.40 3.72
C ASN A 427 -30.66 -27.79 2.34
N VAL A 428 -30.42 -28.64 1.35
CA VAL A 428 -30.25 -28.24 -0.06
C VAL A 428 -31.59 -28.34 -0.80
N PRO A 429 -32.04 -27.28 -1.52
CA PRO A 429 -33.24 -27.34 -2.35
C PRO A 429 -32.99 -28.17 -3.62
N ILE A 430 -33.91 -29.08 -3.96
CA ILE A 430 -33.96 -29.77 -5.25
C ILE A 430 -35.06 -29.11 -6.08
N GLY A 431 -34.76 -28.77 -7.34
CA GLY A 431 -35.64 -28.04 -8.25
C GLY A 431 -36.93 -28.80 -8.61
N GLY A 432 -37.89 -28.78 -7.70
CA GLY A 432 -39.19 -29.44 -7.77
C GLY A 432 -39.85 -29.47 -6.38
N SER A 433 -40.38 -28.33 -5.93
CA SER A 433 -41.18 -28.12 -4.70
C SER A 433 -40.93 -29.08 -3.51
N GLY A 434 -39.68 -29.17 -3.02
CA GLY A 434 -39.33 -29.94 -1.82
C GLY A 434 -37.86 -29.78 -1.40
N PHE A 435 -37.59 -29.93 -0.11
CA PHE A 435 -36.27 -29.98 0.51
C PHE A 435 -35.87 -31.43 0.82
N VAL A 436 -34.58 -31.76 0.71
CA VAL A 436 -34.05 -33.01 1.28
C VAL A 436 -33.93 -32.82 2.78
N SER A 437 -34.74 -33.56 3.55
CA SER A 437 -34.75 -33.54 5.01
C SER A 437 -33.83 -34.59 5.64
N GLY A 438 -33.22 -35.46 4.83
CA GLY A 438 -32.21 -36.40 5.31
C GLY A 438 -31.68 -37.35 4.24
N LEU A 439 -30.48 -37.87 4.47
CA LEU A 439 -29.88 -38.96 3.70
C LEU A 439 -29.76 -40.20 4.59
N ILE A 440 -30.15 -41.36 4.07
CA ILE A 440 -30.12 -42.65 4.75
C ILE A 440 -29.25 -43.59 3.95
N THR A 441 -28.11 -43.98 4.51
CA THR A 441 -27.20 -44.96 3.90
C THR A 441 -27.52 -46.36 4.42
N SER A 442 -27.44 -47.36 3.53
CA SER A 442 -27.60 -48.76 3.94
C SER A 442 -26.38 -49.21 4.76
N LYS A 443 -26.65 -49.93 5.86
CA LYS A 443 -25.59 -50.55 6.69
C LYS A 443 -25.12 -51.89 6.14
N THR A 444 -25.84 -52.46 5.19
CA THR A 444 -25.63 -53.84 4.70
C THR A 444 -25.44 -53.93 3.19
N GLU A 445 -25.77 -52.87 2.43
CA GLU A 445 -25.63 -52.85 0.98
C GLU A 445 -24.75 -51.68 0.55
N LYS A 446 -23.68 -52.00 -0.19
CA LYS A 446 -22.73 -51.01 -0.71
C LYS A 446 -23.42 -50.14 -1.76
N ASP A 447 -23.15 -48.84 -1.71
CA ASP A 447 -23.64 -47.82 -2.65
C ASP A 447 -25.17 -47.60 -2.66
N LEU A 448 -25.88 -48.11 -1.66
CA LEU A 448 -27.31 -47.86 -1.47
C LEU A 448 -27.53 -46.65 -0.54
N ILE A 449 -28.01 -45.55 -1.13
CA ILE A 449 -28.33 -44.30 -0.42
C ILE A 449 -29.75 -43.87 -0.80
N TYR A 450 -30.54 -43.48 0.19
CA TYR A 450 -31.84 -42.85 0.00
C TYR A 450 -31.82 -41.40 0.47
N ALA A 451 -32.45 -40.51 -0.28
CA ALA A 451 -32.78 -39.16 0.15
C ALA A 451 -34.25 -39.11 0.58
N ARG A 452 -34.52 -38.64 1.80
CA ARG A 452 -35.86 -38.33 2.27
C ARG A 452 -36.17 -36.88 1.96
N THR A 453 -37.28 -36.60 1.30
CA THR A 453 -37.76 -35.24 1.10
C THR A 453 -38.91 -34.92 2.04
N ASP A 454 -39.12 -33.64 2.32
CA ASP A 454 -40.29 -33.14 3.07
C ASP A 454 -41.58 -33.20 2.22
N VAL A 455 -41.46 -33.16 0.89
CA VAL A 455 -42.53 -33.35 -0.09
C VAL A 455 -42.01 -34.26 -1.21
N GLY A 456 -42.72 -35.35 -1.52
CA GLY A 456 -42.37 -36.24 -2.67
C GLY A 456 -41.78 -37.61 -2.33
N GLY A 457 -41.50 -37.94 -1.06
CA GLY A 457 -41.17 -39.30 -0.61
C GLY A 457 -39.67 -39.58 -0.47
N ALA A 458 -39.25 -40.82 -0.78
CA ALA A 458 -37.86 -41.26 -0.66
C ALA A 458 -37.30 -41.57 -2.05
N TYR A 459 -36.17 -40.94 -2.38
CA TYR A 459 -35.50 -41.06 -3.66
C TYR A 459 -34.25 -41.93 -3.50
N ARG A 460 -33.95 -42.81 -4.44
CA ARG A 460 -32.75 -43.68 -4.39
C ARG A 460 -31.64 -43.08 -5.23
N TRP A 461 -30.41 -43.14 -4.72
CA TRP A 461 -29.22 -42.80 -5.48
C TRP A 461 -28.98 -43.79 -6.62
N ASP A 462 -28.98 -43.31 -7.87
CA ASP A 462 -28.70 -44.13 -9.06
C ASP A 462 -27.21 -44.11 -9.40
N VAL A 463 -26.49 -45.10 -8.87
CA VAL A 463 -25.04 -45.30 -9.05
C VAL A 463 -24.65 -45.44 -10.53
N LYS A 464 -25.56 -45.91 -11.40
CA LYS A 464 -25.23 -46.21 -12.81
C LYS A 464 -25.23 -44.99 -13.72
N LYS A 465 -25.86 -43.88 -13.30
CA LYS A 465 -26.07 -42.71 -14.19
C LYS A 465 -25.28 -41.46 -13.80
N ASN A 466 -24.61 -41.44 -12.64
CA ASN A 466 -23.99 -40.22 -12.09
C ASN A 466 -24.94 -39.00 -12.08
N ALA A 467 -26.25 -39.26 -12.03
CA ALA A 467 -27.29 -38.27 -12.29
C ALA A 467 -28.35 -38.33 -11.17
N GLY A 468 -27.92 -37.97 -9.96
CA GLY A 468 -28.80 -37.60 -8.85
C GLY A 468 -29.63 -38.72 -8.22
N PHE A 469 -30.44 -38.32 -7.24
CA PHE A 469 -31.47 -39.13 -6.60
C PHE A 469 -32.75 -39.19 -7.47
N ARG A 470 -33.42 -40.34 -7.55
CA ARG A 470 -34.65 -40.57 -8.34
C ARG A 470 -35.78 -41.20 -7.56
#